data_AF-A0A955CC45-F1
#
_entry.id   AF-A0A955CC45-F1
#
_cell.length_a   1.000
_cell.length_b   1.000
_cell.length_c   1.000
_cell.angle_alpha   90.00
_cell.angle_beta   90.00
_cell.angle_gamma   90.00
#
_symmetry.space_group_name_H-M   'P 1'
#
loop_
_entity.id
_entity.type
_entity.pdbx_description
1 polymer ?
#
loop_
_entity_poly.entity_id
_entity_poly.type
_entity_poly.pdbx_seq_one_letter_code
_entity_poly.pdbx_strand_id
1 'polypeptide(L)'
;QGELVGKTEGVHFAWDVPIEKPQDIFFVRFMVPEDKDMFIVTFDDPKKKSMWGRAIQFANRVVGQTSITDSAGRQHFAIGQYAIAKINGTWVYEIQYWPNAEIPERALKDPKRVTQRVLDEAGPANSYFGFIFLVPKDTVEVKEFQSGSGKPLELNIAR
;
A
#
# COMPACT_ATOMS: atom_id res chain seq x y z
N GLN A 1 -11.90 26.21 -4.97
CA GLN A 1 -11.68 25.19 -6.03
C GLN A 1 -10.18 24.99 -6.16
N GLY A 2 -9.65 23.91 -5.59
CA GLY A 2 -8.26 23.53 -5.74
C GLY A 2 -8.21 22.19 -6.46
N GLU A 3 -7.92 22.21 -7.75
CA GLU A 3 -7.72 21.02 -8.56
C GLU A 3 -6.22 20.72 -8.54
N LEU A 4 -5.84 19.54 -8.05
CA LEU A 4 -4.48 19.04 -8.15
C LEU A 4 -4.51 17.80 -9.03
N VAL A 5 -4.70 18.03 -10.34
CA VAL A 5 -4.59 16.99 -11.36
C VAL A 5 -3.11 16.84 -11.71
N GLY A 6 -2.49 15.79 -11.18
CA GLY A 6 -1.19 15.32 -11.62
C GLY A 6 -1.31 13.92 -12.21
N LYS A 7 -0.92 13.73 -13.47
CA LYS A 7 -0.39 12.43 -13.91
C LYS A 7 1.01 12.35 -13.33
N THR A 8 1.23 11.45 -12.39
CA THR A 8 2.46 11.52 -11.59
C THR A 8 3.27 10.23 -11.65
N GLU A 9 4.45 10.33 -12.24
CA GLU A 9 5.50 9.32 -12.18
C GLU A 9 6.21 9.44 -10.82
N GLY A 10 6.20 8.36 -10.03
CA GLY A 10 7.02 8.21 -8.82
C GLY A 10 6.75 9.22 -7.70
N VAL A 11 5.68 9.03 -6.93
CA VAL A 11 5.27 9.99 -5.90
C VAL A 11 5.26 9.46 -4.49
N HIS A 12 5.63 10.37 -3.58
CA HIS A 12 5.37 10.29 -2.16
C HIS A 12 4.45 11.47 -1.79
N PHE A 13 3.22 11.20 -1.39
CA PHE A 13 2.27 12.19 -0.88
C PHE A 13 1.95 11.92 0.58
N ALA A 14 1.74 12.98 1.36
CA ALA A 14 1.12 12.86 2.67
C ALA A 14 0.26 14.08 2.97
N TRP A 15 -1.01 13.87 3.34
CA TRP A 15 -1.98 14.95 3.58
C TRP A 15 -2.79 14.73 4.85
N ASP A 16 -3.28 15.83 5.40
CA ASP A 16 -4.23 15.86 6.52
C ASP A 16 -5.66 15.97 5.97
N VAL A 17 -6.55 15.08 6.40
CA VAL A 17 -7.99 15.15 6.10
C VAL A 17 -8.71 15.61 7.37
N PRO A 18 -9.34 16.80 7.35
CA PRO A 18 -10.15 17.26 8.48
C PRO A 18 -11.33 16.32 8.72
N ILE A 19 -11.71 16.19 10.00
CA ILE A 19 -12.54 15.10 10.57
C ILE A 19 -14.01 15.20 10.21
N GLU A 20 -14.48 16.36 9.76
CA GLU A 20 -15.82 16.46 9.19
C GLU A 20 -15.79 15.76 7.84
N LYS A 21 -16.69 14.77 7.63
CA LYS A 21 -16.94 14.08 6.36
C LYS A 21 -16.54 15.03 5.22
N PRO A 22 -15.56 14.70 4.36
CA PRO A 22 -15.09 15.64 3.37
C PRO A 22 -16.30 16.10 2.56
N GLN A 23 -16.73 17.35 2.75
CA GLN A 23 -17.66 17.98 1.81
C GLN A 23 -16.95 18.18 0.46
N ASP A 24 -15.61 18.24 0.52
CA ASP A 24 -14.70 18.19 -0.61
C ASP A 24 -14.25 16.74 -0.83
N ILE A 25 -14.83 16.08 -1.82
CA ILE A 25 -14.35 14.77 -2.27
C ILE A 25 -12.97 14.97 -2.93
N PHE A 26 -11.94 14.35 -2.37
CA PHE A 26 -10.61 14.34 -2.97
C PHE A 26 -10.42 13.06 -3.79
N PHE A 27 -10.10 13.21 -5.07
CA PHE A 27 -9.80 12.11 -5.97
C PHE A 27 -8.29 12.01 -6.17
N VAL A 28 -7.72 10.84 -5.90
CA VAL A 28 -6.37 10.50 -6.34
C VAL A 28 -6.46 9.47 -7.44
N ARG A 29 -5.93 9.83 -8.62
CA ARG A 29 -5.87 8.95 -9.77
C ARG A 29 -4.47 8.37 -9.89
N PHE A 30 -4.36 7.07 -9.76
CA PHE A 30 -3.12 6.36 -10.05
C PHE A 30 -2.90 6.25 -11.55
N MET A 31 -1.64 6.40 -11.97
CA MET A 31 -1.23 6.08 -13.32
C MET A 31 -0.98 4.58 -13.42
N VAL A 32 -1.95 3.85 -13.96
CA VAL A 32 -1.84 2.42 -14.25
C VAL A 32 -1.47 2.25 -15.73
N PRO A 33 -0.37 1.55 -16.06
CA PRO A 33 -0.03 1.22 -17.44
C PRO A 33 -1.16 0.49 -18.17
N GLU A 34 -1.30 0.70 -19.49
CA GLU A 34 -2.43 0.18 -20.27
C GLU A 34 -2.49 -1.35 -20.34
N ASP A 35 -1.36 -2.03 -20.17
CA ASP A 35 -1.20 -3.48 -20.19
C ASP A 35 -1.30 -4.12 -18.79
N LYS A 36 -1.50 -3.29 -17.76
CA LYS A 36 -1.52 -3.73 -16.36
C LYS A 36 -2.82 -3.35 -15.66
N ASP A 37 -3.01 -4.01 -14.53
CA ASP A 37 -4.03 -3.71 -13.55
C ASP A 37 -3.40 -3.42 -12.20
N MET A 38 -4.05 -2.55 -11.44
CA MET A 38 -3.66 -2.26 -10.07
C MET A 38 -4.32 -3.24 -9.12
N PHE A 39 -3.50 -3.85 -8.27
CA PHE A 39 -3.96 -4.68 -7.16
C PHE A 39 -3.51 -4.06 -5.84
N ILE A 40 -4.45 -3.93 -4.90
CA ILE A 40 -4.19 -3.31 -3.59
C ILE A 40 -4.46 -4.34 -2.51
N VAL A 41 -3.44 -4.65 -1.72
CA VAL A 41 -3.58 -5.52 -0.55
C VAL A 41 -3.62 -4.65 0.69
N THR A 42 -4.76 -4.67 1.39
CA THR A 42 -5.01 -3.82 2.56
C THR A 42 -5.06 -4.68 3.82
N PHE A 43 -4.50 -4.14 4.90
CA PHE A 43 -4.50 -4.77 6.21
C PHE A 43 -5.19 -3.85 7.23
N ASP A 44 -6.14 -4.44 7.94
CA ASP A 44 -7.10 -3.79 8.84
C ASP A 44 -6.77 -3.96 10.33
N ASP A 45 -5.63 -4.61 10.67
CA ASP A 45 -5.16 -4.73 12.06
C ASP A 45 -3.64 -4.96 12.14
N PRO A 46 -2.81 -3.90 12.25
CA PRO A 46 -1.36 -4.04 12.39
C PRO A 46 -0.93 -4.57 13.77
N LYS A 47 -1.82 -4.61 14.78
CA LYS A 47 -1.47 -4.88 16.18
C LYS A 47 -1.64 -6.32 16.61
N LYS A 48 -2.55 -7.08 16.02
CA LYS A 48 -2.65 -8.49 16.39
C LYS A 48 -1.31 -9.16 16.09
N LYS A 49 -0.84 -9.99 17.01
CA LYS A 49 0.30 -10.93 16.84
C LYS A 49 0.08 -11.92 15.68
N SER A 50 -0.85 -11.63 14.77
CA SER A 50 -1.07 -12.29 13.50
C SER A 50 0.19 -12.16 12.65
N MET A 51 0.32 -13.10 11.71
CA MET A 51 1.34 -13.08 10.68
C MET A 51 1.40 -11.72 9.96
N TRP A 52 0.25 -11.03 9.87
CA TRP A 52 0.07 -9.72 9.27
C TRP A 52 0.67 -8.54 10.06
N GLY A 53 0.49 -8.46 11.37
CA GLY A 53 1.12 -7.40 12.18
C GLY A 53 2.66 -7.50 12.14
N ARG A 54 3.19 -8.73 12.11
CA ARG A 54 4.63 -8.97 11.89
C ARG A 54 5.06 -8.64 10.46
N ALA A 55 4.24 -8.99 9.46
CA ALA A 55 4.50 -8.65 8.07
C ALA A 55 4.48 -7.13 7.85
N ILE A 56 3.63 -6.35 8.54
CA ILE A 56 3.61 -4.88 8.43
C ILE A 56 4.83 -4.26 9.11
N GLN A 57 5.20 -4.73 10.31
CA GLN A 57 6.42 -4.28 11.00
C GLN A 57 7.70 -4.62 10.22
N PHE A 58 7.72 -5.75 9.51
CA PHE A 58 8.86 -6.18 8.69
C PHE A 58 8.84 -5.49 7.33
N ALA A 59 7.70 -5.46 6.65
CA ALA A 59 7.53 -4.86 5.34
C ALA A 59 7.69 -3.33 5.39
N ASN A 60 7.42 -2.63 6.50
CA ASN A 60 7.85 -1.24 6.64
C ASN A 60 9.38 -1.05 6.55
N ARG A 61 10.20 -2.10 6.74
CA ARG A 61 11.67 -2.07 6.59
C ARG A 61 12.17 -2.72 5.31
N VAL A 62 11.36 -3.59 4.70
CA VAL A 62 11.68 -4.32 3.46
C VAL A 62 10.52 -4.23 2.48
N VAL A 63 9.96 -3.02 2.31
CA VAL A 63 8.83 -2.77 1.40
C VAL A 63 9.15 -3.35 0.02
N GLY A 64 10.41 -3.21 -0.40
CA GLY A 64 10.89 -3.77 -1.64
C GLY A 64 10.91 -5.29 -1.74
N GLN A 65 11.02 -6.02 -0.62
CA GLN A 65 10.96 -7.49 -0.64
C GLN A 65 9.52 -8.01 -0.50
N THR A 66 8.52 -7.14 -0.68
CA THR A 66 7.13 -7.52 -0.67
C THR A 66 6.68 -7.85 -2.08
N SER A 67 6.06 -9.01 -2.26
CA SER A 67 5.60 -9.49 -3.56
C SER A 67 4.32 -10.29 -3.45
N ILE A 68 3.64 -10.44 -4.59
CA ILE A 68 2.56 -11.38 -4.78
C ILE A 68 2.90 -12.36 -5.89
N THR A 69 2.40 -13.59 -5.79
CA THR A 69 2.54 -14.61 -6.84
C THR A 69 1.17 -14.84 -7.48
N ASP A 70 1.11 -14.78 -8.80
CA ASP A 70 -0.13 -15.06 -9.54
C ASP A 70 -0.34 -16.55 -9.84
N SER A 71 -1.50 -16.87 -10.42
CA SER A 71 -1.86 -18.24 -10.79
C SER A 71 -0.93 -18.91 -11.80
N ALA A 72 -0.18 -18.12 -12.58
CA ALA A 72 0.82 -18.59 -13.53
C ALA A 72 2.22 -18.73 -12.89
N GLY A 73 2.36 -18.44 -11.59
CA GLY A 73 3.63 -18.48 -10.86
C GLY A 73 4.50 -17.25 -11.09
N ARG A 74 3.98 -16.17 -11.70
CA ARG A 74 4.75 -14.93 -11.88
C ARG A 74 4.74 -14.13 -10.59
N GLN A 75 5.90 -13.63 -10.21
CA GLN A 75 6.09 -12.80 -9.03
C GLN A 75 6.01 -11.32 -9.40
N HIS A 76 5.22 -10.57 -8.63
CA HIS A 76 5.01 -9.13 -8.82
C HIS A 76 5.38 -8.40 -7.53
N PHE A 77 6.39 -7.54 -7.60
CA PHE A 77 6.85 -6.77 -6.43
C PHE A 77 5.96 -5.56 -6.17
N ALA A 78 5.88 -5.15 -4.91
CA ALA A 78 5.19 -3.94 -4.52
C ALA A 78 5.85 -2.74 -5.23
N ILE A 79 5.03 -1.93 -5.89
CA ILE A 79 5.43 -0.68 -6.55
C ILE A 79 4.89 0.54 -5.79
N GLY A 80 4.12 0.30 -4.73
CA GLY A 80 3.57 1.33 -3.88
C GLY A 80 3.19 0.80 -2.51
N GLN A 81 2.99 1.73 -1.59
CA GLN A 81 2.41 1.47 -0.29
C GLN A 81 1.56 2.66 0.13
N TYR A 82 0.61 2.43 1.01
CA TYR A 82 -0.13 3.50 1.64
C TYR A 82 -0.38 3.19 3.11
N ALA A 83 -0.47 4.25 3.90
CA ALA A 83 -0.69 4.21 5.32
C ALA A 83 -1.71 5.30 5.69
N ILE A 84 -2.65 4.96 6.55
CA ILE A 84 -3.70 5.87 7.01
C ILE A 84 -3.72 5.76 8.52
N ALA A 85 -3.69 6.88 9.25
CA ALA A 85 -3.86 6.85 10.70
C ALA A 85 -4.50 8.13 11.22
N LYS A 86 -5.19 8.02 12.35
CA LYS A 86 -5.69 9.18 13.08
C LYS A 86 -4.61 9.73 14.02
N ILE A 87 -4.09 10.93 13.73
CA ILE A 87 -3.05 11.63 14.51
C ILE A 87 -3.67 12.89 15.14
N ASN A 88 -3.69 12.99 16.47
CA ASN A 88 -4.27 14.12 17.20
C ASN A 88 -5.71 14.45 16.74
N GLY A 89 -6.51 13.41 16.53
CA GLY A 89 -7.88 13.53 16.02
C GLY A 89 -7.96 13.57 14.49
N THR A 90 -6.94 14.00 13.77
CA THR A 90 -6.99 14.21 12.31
C THR A 90 -6.60 12.96 11.54
N TRP A 91 -7.31 12.62 10.46
CA TRP A 91 -6.89 11.52 9.60
C TRP A 91 -5.74 11.94 8.70
N VAL A 92 -4.64 11.23 8.76
CA VAL A 92 -3.46 11.46 7.91
C VAL A 92 -3.34 10.29 6.96
N TYR A 93 -3.24 10.61 5.68
CA TYR A 93 -3.02 9.63 4.61
C TYR A 93 -1.63 9.88 4.05
N GLU A 94 -0.86 8.81 3.91
CA GLU A 94 0.45 8.83 3.31
C GLU A 94 0.51 7.73 2.26
N ILE A 95 0.86 8.10 1.04
CA ILE A 95 0.91 7.19 -0.09
C ILE A 95 2.17 7.36 -0.90
N GLN A 96 2.64 6.24 -1.41
CA GLN A 96 3.90 6.05 -2.06
C GLN A 96 3.65 5.16 -3.28
N TYR A 97 4.01 5.62 -4.48
CA TYR A 97 3.66 4.93 -5.73
C TYR A 97 4.65 5.23 -6.86
N TRP A 98 5.32 4.19 -7.37
CA TRP A 98 6.30 4.27 -8.45
C TRP A 98 6.01 3.25 -9.56
N PRO A 99 5.11 3.58 -10.52
CA PRO A 99 4.69 2.64 -11.56
C PRO A 99 5.79 2.28 -12.55
N ASN A 100 6.79 3.16 -12.68
CA ASN A 100 7.89 3.07 -13.65
C ASN A 100 9.24 2.79 -12.96
N ALA A 101 9.24 2.27 -11.74
CA ALA A 101 10.49 1.92 -11.05
C ALA A 101 11.20 0.78 -11.80
N GLU A 102 12.45 1.03 -12.21
CA GLU A 102 13.32 0.00 -12.79
C GLU A 102 13.63 -1.11 -11.78
N ILE A 103 13.81 -0.73 -10.51
CA ILE A 103 13.97 -1.64 -9.38
C ILE A 103 12.92 -1.24 -8.32
N PRO A 104 11.69 -1.79 -8.40
CA PRO A 104 10.60 -1.52 -7.45
C PRO A 104 11.06 -1.60 -5.99
N GLU A 105 11.97 -2.53 -5.72
CA GLU A 105 12.44 -2.83 -4.38
C GLU A 105 13.24 -1.70 -3.73
N ARG A 106 13.77 -0.77 -4.55
CA ARG A 106 14.54 0.39 -4.12
C ARG A 106 13.76 1.69 -4.22
N ALA A 107 12.58 1.67 -4.86
CA ALA A 107 11.80 2.87 -5.10
C ALA A 107 11.05 3.35 -3.85
N LEU A 108 10.65 2.41 -3.00
CA LEU A 108 9.82 2.67 -1.83
C LEU A 108 10.68 3.09 -0.63
N LYS A 109 10.22 4.13 0.07
CA LYS A 109 10.88 4.69 1.27
C LYS A 109 10.02 4.48 2.50
N ASP A 110 10.60 4.63 3.68
CA ASP A 110 9.83 4.58 4.91
C ASP A 110 8.79 5.72 4.97
N PRO A 111 7.56 5.45 5.46
CA PRO A 111 6.58 6.49 5.75
C PRO A 111 7.14 7.49 6.78
N LYS A 112 6.95 8.79 6.52
CA LYS A 112 7.47 9.89 7.34
C LYS A 112 6.45 10.39 8.36
N ARG A 113 5.16 10.41 8.01
CA ARG A 113 4.09 10.96 8.86
C ARG A 113 3.35 9.83 9.57
N VAL A 114 2.93 8.82 8.82
CA VAL A 114 2.23 7.64 9.32
C VAL A 114 3.24 6.53 9.57
N THR A 115 4.16 6.79 10.50
CA THR A 115 5.20 5.83 10.90
C THR A 115 4.59 4.60 11.58
N GLN A 116 5.35 3.51 11.72
CA GLN A 116 4.90 2.34 12.49
C GLN A 116 4.43 2.70 13.90
N ARG A 117 5.16 3.60 14.58
CA ARG A 117 4.78 4.08 15.91
C ARG A 117 3.41 4.75 15.89
N VAL A 118 3.11 5.54 14.86
CA VAL A 118 1.80 6.19 14.71
C VAL A 118 0.69 5.18 14.45
N LEU A 119 0.94 4.18 13.59
CA LEU A 119 -0.01 3.07 13.36
C LEU A 119 -0.30 2.31 14.65
N ASP A 120 0.74 2.08 15.46
CA ASP A 120 0.67 1.43 16.76
C ASP A 120 -0.01 2.31 17.82
N GLU A 121 0.07 3.63 17.76
CA GLU A 121 -0.63 4.51 18.73
C GLU A 121 -2.11 4.63 18.38
N ALA A 122 -2.46 4.78 17.09
CA ALA A 122 -3.83 4.96 16.62
C ALA A 122 -4.73 3.73 16.87
N GLY A 123 -4.16 2.52 16.79
CA GLY A 123 -4.89 1.27 16.97
C GLY A 123 -5.74 0.87 15.75
N PRO A 124 -6.19 -0.40 15.69
CA PRO A 124 -6.71 -1.02 14.47
C PRO A 124 -8.00 -0.39 13.92
N ALA A 125 -8.82 0.21 14.79
CA ALA A 125 -10.00 0.95 14.34
C ALA A 125 -9.67 2.30 13.71
N ASN A 126 -8.45 2.80 13.88
CA ASN A 126 -8.02 4.12 13.44
C ASN A 126 -6.74 4.08 12.60
N SER A 127 -6.34 2.92 12.10
CA SER A 127 -5.17 2.78 11.24
C SER A 127 -5.33 1.70 10.18
N TYR A 128 -4.79 1.99 9.00
CA TYR A 128 -4.75 1.10 7.85
C TYR A 128 -3.38 1.16 7.21
N PHE A 129 -2.97 0.06 6.62
CA PHE A 129 -1.74 -0.02 5.85
C PHE A 129 -1.90 -1.01 4.72
N GLY A 130 -1.28 -0.77 3.58
CA GLY A 130 -1.38 -1.68 2.45
C GLY A 130 -0.32 -1.47 1.38
N PHE A 131 -0.21 -2.45 0.50
CA PHE A 131 0.70 -2.47 -0.63
C PHE A 131 -0.05 -2.36 -1.95
N ILE A 132 0.62 -1.75 -2.92
CA ILE A 132 0.10 -1.53 -4.27
C ILE A 132 1.00 -2.29 -5.24
N PHE A 133 0.38 -3.11 -6.08
CA PHE A 133 1.03 -3.92 -7.10
C PHE A 133 0.48 -3.55 -8.47
N LEU A 134 1.29 -3.74 -9.50
CA LEU A 134 0.86 -3.72 -10.88
C LEU A 134 1.06 -5.11 -11.47
N VAL A 135 -0.04 -5.75 -11.84
CA VAL A 135 -0.05 -7.09 -12.43
C VAL A 135 -0.45 -7.01 -13.90
N PRO A 136 0.02 -7.91 -14.78
CA PRO A 136 -0.47 -8.02 -16.14
C PRO A 136 -2.00 -8.19 -16.20
N LYS A 137 -2.64 -7.65 -17.24
CA LYS A 137 -4.10 -7.76 -17.43
C LYS A 137 -4.63 -9.19 -17.57
N ASP A 138 -3.77 -10.11 -18.01
CA ASP A 138 -4.08 -11.53 -18.13
C ASP A 138 -3.99 -12.29 -16.79
N THR A 139 -3.63 -11.62 -15.70
CA THR A 139 -3.64 -12.21 -14.35
C THR A 139 -5.08 -12.49 -13.92
N VAL A 140 -5.40 -13.77 -13.78
CA VAL A 140 -6.73 -14.26 -13.39
C VAL A 140 -6.89 -14.35 -11.87
N GLU A 141 -5.82 -14.72 -11.17
CA GLU A 141 -5.85 -14.95 -9.73
C GLU A 141 -4.49 -14.63 -9.09
N VAL A 142 -4.54 -14.08 -7.88
CA VAL A 142 -3.38 -13.89 -7.01
C VAL A 142 -3.42 -14.95 -5.90
N LYS A 143 -2.38 -15.78 -5.85
CA LYS A 143 -2.31 -16.97 -5.01
C LYS A 143 -1.52 -16.82 -3.74
N GLU A 144 -0.56 -15.91 -3.73
CA GLU A 144 0.34 -15.76 -2.58
C GLU A 144 0.70 -14.31 -2.36
N PHE A 145 0.89 -13.97 -1.09
CA PHE A 145 1.53 -12.75 -0.65
C PHE A 145 2.76 -13.11 0.19
N GLN A 146 3.90 -12.52 -0.14
CA GLN A 146 5.13 -12.71 0.60
C GLN A 146 5.72 -11.37 1.01
N SER A 147 6.17 -11.29 2.26
CA SER A 147 6.86 -10.12 2.82
C SER A 147 8.21 -10.55 3.38
N GLY A 148 9.30 -10.17 2.71
CA GLY A 148 10.67 -10.51 3.13
C GLY A 148 10.92 -12.02 3.11
N SER A 149 11.71 -12.51 4.07
CA SER A 149 12.03 -13.95 4.22
C SER A 149 10.93 -14.76 4.93
N GLY A 150 9.76 -14.18 5.15
CA GLY A 150 8.63 -14.87 5.77
C GLY A 150 8.06 -16.00 4.91
N LYS A 151 7.33 -16.92 5.54
CA LYS A 151 6.53 -17.90 4.82
C LYS A 151 5.48 -17.16 3.97
N PRO A 152 5.32 -17.49 2.68
CA PRO A 152 4.23 -16.95 1.88
C PRO A 152 2.89 -17.24 2.54
N LEU A 153 2.01 -16.25 2.47
CA LEU A 153 0.62 -16.42 2.83
C LEU A 153 -0.17 -16.74 1.58
N GLU A 154 -0.92 -17.83 1.62
CA GLU A 154 -1.87 -18.15 0.55
C GLU A 154 -2.99 -17.09 0.52
N LEU A 155 -3.16 -16.52 -0.66
CA LEU A 155 -4.28 -15.71 -1.08
C LEU A 155 -5.12 -16.56 -2.03
N ASN A 156 -6.44 -16.49 -1.95
CA ASN A 156 -7.32 -17.10 -2.96
C ASN A 156 -8.21 -15.98 -3.51
N ILE A 157 -7.56 -15.01 -4.17
CA ILE A 157 -8.23 -13.83 -4.70
C ILE A 157 -8.26 -13.96 -6.22
N ALA A 158 -9.39 -14.48 -6.70
CA ALA A 158 -9.73 -14.51 -8.11
C ALA A 158 -10.40 -13.20 -8.54
N ARG A 159 -10.23 -12.84 -9.81
CA ARG A 159 -11.00 -11.79 -10.48
C ARG A 159 -12.40 -12.23 -10.86
#